data_AF-A0A2D6MID5-F1
#
_entry.id   AF-A0A2D6MID5-F1
#
_cell.length_a   1.000
_cell.length_b   1.000
_cell.length_c   1.000
_cell.angle_alpha   90.00
_cell.angle_beta   90.00
_cell.angle_gamma   90.00
#
_symmetry.space_group_name_H-M   'P 1'
#
loop_
_entity.id
_entity.type
_entity.pdbx_description
1 polymer ?
#
loop_
_entity_poly.entity_id
_entity_poly.type
_entity_poly.pdbx_seq_one_letter_code
_entity_poly.pdbx_strand_id
1 'polypeptide(L)'
;MELLYFTLAAYGLTQILVYGKIFDRLRPKKGRLKKLSTCPMCMGFHVGWFLMLLSPFTELFNFDVTVANFFILGWLSSGSSYILNMIFGDSGIQLGVEHGSQRLDS
;
A
#
# COMPACT_ATOMS: atom_id res chain seq x y z
N MET A 1 12.91 -3.34 -13.90
CA MET A 1 11.57 -2.87 -14.33
C MET A 1 10.46 -3.48 -13.48
N GLU A 2 10.53 -4.79 -13.20
CA GLU A 2 9.54 -5.51 -12.39
C GLU A 2 9.30 -4.89 -11.01
N LEU A 3 10.37 -4.47 -10.34
CA LEU A 3 10.29 -3.85 -9.01
C LEU A 3 9.52 -2.51 -9.02
N LEU A 4 9.65 -1.73 -10.10
CA LEU A 4 8.94 -0.45 -10.26
C LEU A 4 7.46 -0.71 -10.49
N TYR A 5 7.12 -1.63 -11.39
CA TYR A 5 5.74 -2.04 -11.68
C TYR A 5 5.07 -2.65 -10.45
N PHE A 6 5.79 -3.50 -9.71
CA PHE A 6 5.35 -4.03 -8.42
C PHE A 6 5.05 -2.91 -7.43
N THR A 7 5.96 -1.95 -7.30
CA THR A 7 5.80 -0.82 -6.37
C THR A 7 4.60 0.06 -6.74
N LEU A 8 4.41 0.37 -8.02
CA LEU A 8 3.28 1.13 -8.53
C LEU A 8 1.95 0.39 -8.35
N ALA A 9 1.93 -0.92 -8.64
CA ALA A 9 0.75 -1.76 -8.45
C ALA A 9 0.37 -1.91 -6.97
N ALA A 10 1.38 -2.12 -6.11
CA ALA A 10 1.19 -2.20 -4.66
C ALA A 10 0.68 -0.88 -4.10
N TYR A 11 1.25 0.25 -4.54
CA TYR A 11 0.76 1.57 -4.17
C TYR A 11 -0.69 1.79 -4.61
N GLY A 12 -1.00 1.54 -5.88
CA GLY A 12 -2.35 1.69 -6.42
C GLY A 12 -3.39 0.85 -5.67
N LEU A 13 -3.07 -0.43 -5.40
CA LEU A 13 -3.96 -1.30 -4.65
C LEU A 13 -4.14 -0.82 -3.20
N THR A 14 -3.07 -0.38 -2.54
CA THR A 14 -3.12 0.18 -1.19
C THR A 14 -4.00 1.42 -1.14
N GLN A 15 -3.87 2.33 -2.11
CA GLN A 15 -4.67 3.55 -2.22
C GLN A 15 -6.17 3.22 -2.40
N ILE A 16 -6.50 2.27 -3.28
CA ILE A 16 -7.88 1.83 -3.50
C ILE A 16 -8.48 1.20 -2.23
N LEU A 17 -7.70 0.40 -1.50
CA LEU A 17 -8.17 -0.26 -0.28
C LEU A 17 -8.35 0.71 0.90
N VAL A 18 -7.49 1.72 1.02
CA VAL A 18 -7.48 2.65 2.17
C VAL A 18 -8.43 3.83 1.95
N TYR A 19 -8.47 4.38 0.73
CA TYR A 19 -9.20 5.61 0.41
C TYR A 19 -10.34 5.43 -0.61
N GLY A 20 -10.40 4.29 -1.30
CA GLY A 20 -11.45 4.02 -2.29
C GLY A 20 -12.82 3.87 -1.63
N LYS A 21 -13.76 4.77 -1.98
CA LYS A 21 -15.17 4.70 -1.53
C LYS A 21 -15.88 3.41 -1.90
N ILE A 22 -15.42 2.69 -2.93
CA ILE A 22 -15.95 1.38 -3.34
C ILE A 22 -15.89 0.35 -2.20
N PHE A 23 -14.82 0.39 -1.39
CA PHE A 23 -14.63 -0.55 -0.29
C PHE A 23 -15.18 -0.06 1.05
N ASP A 24 -15.89 1.08 1.09
CA ASP A 24 -16.50 1.61 2.32
C ASP A 24 -17.44 0.60 3.00
N ARG A 25 -18.17 -0.18 2.18
CA ARG A 25 -19.07 -1.23 2.66
C ARG A 25 -18.35 -2.47 3.20
N LEU A 26 -17.17 -2.80 2.68
CA LEU A 26 -16.35 -3.91 3.14
C LEU A 26 -15.48 -3.51 4.35
N ARG A 27 -15.27 -2.22 4.55
CA ARG A 27 -14.41 -1.71 5.63
C ARG A 27 -15.03 -2.02 7.00
N PRO A 28 -14.28 -2.67 7.91
CA PRO A 28 -14.78 -2.96 9.24
C PRO A 28 -15.01 -1.66 10.02
N LYS A 29 -16.27 -1.41 10.42
CA LYS A 29 -16.68 -0.15 11.08
C LYS A 29 -16.27 -0.06 12.55
N LYS A 30 -15.87 -1.17 13.20
CA LYS A 30 -15.42 -1.23 14.60
C LYS A 30 -14.26 -2.23 14.79
N GLY A 31 -13.35 -1.94 15.74
CA GLY A 31 -12.30 -2.86 16.19
C GLY A 31 -10.88 -2.59 15.64
N ARG A 32 -9.91 -3.47 15.97
CA ARG A 32 -8.49 -3.33 15.55
C ARG A 32 -8.30 -3.42 14.03
N LEU A 33 -9.18 -4.13 13.32
CA LEU A 33 -9.14 -4.22 11.86
C LEU A 33 -9.44 -2.87 11.17
N LYS A 34 -10.17 -1.95 11.83
CA LYS A 34 -10.34 -0.59 11.31
C LYS A 34 -9.00 0.16 11.29
N LYS A 35 -8.23 0.09 12.39
CA LYS A 35 -6.90 0.72 12.46
C LYS A 35 -5.95 0.18 11.41
N LEU A 36 -5.99 -1.13 11.14
CA LEU A 36 -5.22 -1.74 10.05
C LEU A 36 -5.63 -1.21 8.68
N SER A 37 -6.94 -1.13 8.40
CA SER A 37 -7.45 -0.66 7.10
C SER A 37 -7.36 0.85 6.88
N THR A 38 -7.17 1.65 7.92
CA THR A 38 -6.91 3.10 7.81
C THR A 38 -5.43 3.44 7.69
N CYS A 39 -4.53 2.53 8.07
CA CYS A 39 -3.09 2.78 7.97
C CYS A 39 -2.53 2.31 6.61
N PRO A 40 -2.10 3.22 5.72
CA PRO A 40 -1.57 2.84 4.40
C PRO A 40 -0.26 2.05 4.50
N MET A 41 0.55 2.23 5.55
CA MET A 41 1.72 1.36 5.78
C MET A 41 1.30 -0.09 6.08
N CYS A 42 0.36 -0.28 7.00
CA CYS A 42 -0.08 -1.63 7.38
C CYS A 42 -0.76 -2.33 6.21
N MET A 43 -1.65 -1.64 5.49
CA MET A 43 -2.26 -2.20 4.29
C MET A 43 -1.23 -2.42 3.18
N GLY A 44 -0.27 -1.51 3.00
CA GLY A 44 0.84 -1.67 2.06
C GLY A 44 1.67 -2.93 2.34
N PHE A 45 1.94 -3.25 3.61
CA PHE A 45 2.58 -4.52 3.97
C PHE A 45 1.75 -5.72 3.54
N HIS A 46 0.44 -5.70 3.81
CA HIS A 46 -0.47 -6.78 3.43
C HIS A 46 -0.59 -6.97 1.91
N VAL A 47 -0.66 -5.85 1.20
CA VAL A 47 -0.68 -5.79 -0.26
C VAL A 47 0.62 -6.34 -0.85
N GLY A 48 1.77 -6.07 -0.25
CA GLY A 48 3.07 -6.50 -0.77
C GLY A 48 3.21 -8.03 -0.89
N TRP A 49 2.87 -8.77 0.17
CA TRP A 49 2.91 -10.23 0.09
C TRP A 49 1.74 -10.83 -0.69
N PHE A 50 0.58 -10.15 -0.72
CA PHE A 50 -0.53 -10.54 -1.58
C PHE A 50 -0.15 -10.47 -3.07
N LEU A 51 0.54 -9.41 -3.50
CA LEU A 51 1.06 -9.30 -4.87
C LEU A 51 2.15 -10.34 -5.16
N MET A 52 3.02 -10.65 -4.19
CA MET A 52 4.00 -11.74 -4.34
C MET A 52 3.32 -13.09 -4.60
N LEU A 53 2.20 -13.37 -3.92
CA LEU A 53 1.41 -14.58 -4.19
C LEU A 53 0.74 -14.55 -5.57
N LEU A 54 0.46 -13.36 -6.10
CA LEU A 54 -0.08 -13.18 -7.45
C LEU A 54 0.99 -13.20 -8.54
N SER A 55 2.28 -13.01 -8.23
CA SER A 55 3.39 -13.06 -9.19
C SER A 55 3.37 -14.26 -10.14
N PRO A 56 3.14 -15.52 -9.71
CA PRO A 56 3.07 -16.65 -10.65
C PRO A 56 1.86 -16.62 -11.60
N PHE A 57 0.87 -15.75 -11.35
CA PHE A 57 -0.31 -15.58 -12.18
C PHE A 57 -0.22 -14.37 -13.11
N THR A 58 0.88 -13.61 -13.09
CA THR A 58 1.05 -12.41 -13.91
C THR A 58 2.44 -12.32 -14.53
N GLU A 59 2.49 -12.04 -15.82
CA GLU A 59 3.74 -11.79 -16.56
C GLU A 59 4.33 -10.39 -16.26
N LEU A 60 3.63 -9.56 -15.48
CA LEU A 60 4.02 -8.17 -15.26
C LEU A 60 5.18 -8.03 -14.25
N PHE A 61 5.27 -8.97 -13.31
CA PHE A 61 6.32 -9.05 -12.29
C PHE A 61 6.40 -10.48 -11.75
N ASN A 62 7.52 -11.17 -12.03
CA ASN A 62 7.70 -12.57 -11.66
C ASN A 62 8.78 -12.70 -10.59
N PHE A 63 8.35 -12.72 -9.32
CA PHE A 63 9.23 -12.90 -8.17
C PHE A 63 9.10 -14.31 -7.58
N ASP A 64 10.22 -14.92 -7.21
CA ASP A 64 10.23 -16.18 -6.49
C ASP A 64 9.48 -16.06 -5.15
N VAL A 65 8.56 -17.00 -4.91
CA VAL A 65 7.77 -17.07 -3.67
C VAL A 65 8.61 -17.72 -2.58
N THR A 66 9.48 -16.93 -1.96
CA THR A 66 10.30 -17.34 -0.80
C THR A 66 9.90 -16.57 0.45
N VAL A 67 10.20 -17.13 1.62
CA VAL A 67 9.95 -16.44 2.91
C VAL A 67 10.73 -15.13 3.01
N ALA A 68 11.94 -15.07 2.45
CA ALA A 68 12.72 -13.83 2.41
C ALA A 68 12.04 -12.76 1.54
N ASN A 69 11.57 -13.14 0.34
CA ASN A 69 10.86 -12.22 -0.55
C ASN A 69 9.54 -11.76 0.05
N PHE A 70 8.83 -12.60 0.80
CA PHE A 70 7.61 -12.23 1.51
C PHE A 70 7.82 -11.01 2.42
N PHE A 71 8.86 -11.05 3.25
CA PHE A 71 9.16 -9.92 4.15
C PHE A 71 9.73 -8.72 3.41
N ILE A 72 10.68 -8.93 2.49
CA ILE A 72 11.33 -7.83 1.75
C ILE A 72 10.31 -7.08 0.88
N LEU A 73 9.48 -7.78 0.12
CA LEU A 73 8.45 -7.17 -0.74
C LEU A 73 7.34 -6.51 0.11
N GLY A 74 7.00 -7.11 1.26
CA GLY A 74 6.10 -6.49 2.24
C GLY A 74 6.63 -5.17 2.79
N TRP A 75 7.89 -5.14 3.24
CA TRP A 75 8.53 -3.92 3.76
C TRP A 75 8.73 -2.87 2.68
N LEU A 76 9.13 -3.30 1.48
CA LEU A 76 9.30 -2.42 0.33
C LEU A 76 7.97 -1.75 -0.03
N SER A 77 6.89 -2.53 -0.12
CA SER A 77 5.53 -2.02 -0.38
C SER A 77 5.04 -1.06 0.71
N SER A 78 5.32 -1.36 1.98
CA SER A 78 4.99 -0.47 3.09
C SER A 78 5.75 0.86 3.02
N GLY A 79 7.05 0.81 2.74
CA GLY A 79 7.89 2.00 2.64
C GLY A 79 7.52 2.87 1.43
N SER A 80 7.33 2.25 0.27
CA SER A 80 6.94 2.96 -0.95
C SER A 80 5.56 3.60 -0.83
N SER A 81 4.59 2.89 -0.23
CA SER A 81 3.24 3.44 -0.03
C SER A 81 3.26 4.67 0.88
N TYR A 82 4.08 4.66 1.93
CA TYR A 82 4.25 5.83 2.79
C TYR A 82 4.90 7.00 2.07
N ILE A 83 6.02 6.77 1.38
CA ILE A 83 6.75 7.81 0.67
C ILE A 83 5.85 8.43 -0.41
N LEU A 84 5.16 7.60 -1.20
CA LEU A 84 4.26 8.09 -2.25
C LEU A 84 3.06 8.81 -1.68
N ASN A 85 2.49 8.36 -0.56
CA ASN A 85 1.41 9.08 0.13
C ASN A 85 1.87 10.43 0.71
N MET A 86 3.16 10.56 1.05
CA MET A 86 3.73 11.82 1.53
C MET A 86 4.07 12.78 0.38
N ILE A 87 4.40 12.25 -0.80
CA ILE A 87 4.68 13.05 -2.00
C ILE A 87 3.38 13.49 -2.69
N PHE A 88 2.41 12.59 -2.83
CA PHE A 88 1.14 12.83 -3.51
C PHE A 88 0.02 12.96 -2.48
N GLY A 89 -0.26 14.19 -2.05
CA GLY A 89 -1.41 14.50 -1.20
C GLY A 89 -2.66 14.82 -2.02
N ASP A 90 -3.82 14.93 -1.36
CA ASP A 90 -5.11 15.27 -2.00
C ASP A 90 -5.10 16.64 -2.71
N SER A 91 -4.15 17.51 -2.39
CA SER A 91 -3.98 18.85 -3.00
C SER A 91 -2.86 18.92 -4.06
N GLY A 92 -2.23 17.79 -4.42
CA GLY A 92 -1.16 17.72 -5.41
C GLY A 92 0.19 17.24 -4.84
N ILE A 93 1.29 17.66 -5.48
CA ILE A 93 2.65 17.26 -5.10
C ILE A 93 3.13 18.13 -3.92
N GLN A 94 3.36 17.52 -2.76
CA GLN A 94 3.85 18.20 -1.56
C GLN A 94 5.39 18.32 -1.62
N LEU A 95 5.89 19.48 -2.05
CA LEU A 95 7.32 19.81 -2.04
C LEU A 95 7.64 20.69 -0.82
N GLY A 96 7.89 20.05 0.33
CA GLY A 96 8.27 20.74 1.57
C GLY A 96 8.04 19.85 2.79
N VAL A 97 9.04 19.74 3.67
CA VAL A 97 8.91 19.01 4.93
C VAL A 97 8.14 19.90 5.91
N GLU A 98 6.82 19.94 5.80
CA GLU A 98 6.00 20.24 6.97
C GLU A 98 5.68 18.91 7.67
N HIS A 99 5.81 18.91 9.00
CA HIS A 99 5.45 17.79 9.87
C HIS A 99 3.93 17.54 9.82
N GLY A 100 3.46 17.02 8.69
CA GLY A 100 2.06 16.77 8.40
C GLY A 100 1.59 15.49 9.08
N SER A 101 1.35 15.56 10.38
CA SER A 101 0.45 14.63 11.06
C SER A 101 -0.98 14.85 10.56
N GLN A 102 -1.24 14.59 9.27
CA GLN A 102 -2.61 14.51 8.79
C GLN A 102 -3.13 13.11 9.12
N ARG A 103 -3.64 13.04 10.35
CA ARG A 103 -4.70 12.15 10.76
C ARG A 103 -5.79 12.18 9.68
N LEU A 104 -5.74 11.19 8.79
CA LEU A 104 -6.72 10.93 7.73
C LEU A 104 -7.94 10.26 8.36
N ASP A 105 -8.76 11.08 9.00
CA ASP A 105 -10.11 10.71 9.41
C ASP A 105 -11.04 10.99 8.22
N SER A 106 -11.37 9.94 7.47
CA SER A 106 -12.59 9.91 6.64
C SER A 106 -13.39 8.67 7.00
#